data_AF-A0A5B2YWN0-F1
#
_entry.id   AF-A0A5B2YWN0-F1
#
_cell.length_a   1.000
_cell.length_b   1.000
_cell.length_c   1.000
_cell.angle_alpha   90.00
_cell.angle_beta   90.00
_cell.angle_gamma   90.00
#
_symmetry.space_group_name_H-M   'P 1'
#
loop_
_entity.id
_entity.type
_entity.pdbx_description
1 polymer ?
#
loop_
_entity_poly.entity_id
_entity_poly.type
_entity_poly.pdbx_seq_one_letter_code
_entity_poly.pdbx_strand_id
1 'polypeptide(L)'
;MYNTNAAKTGSAYDVLFNDRKYKDLLDKVDEFLEETFIMYQRGYRLDAIDEKQKPKVTQIENEFKQFASDKIKNIESRLEEIEKESTTENISNPQAELINRQNLKARFSFYDNSEIIEYVRNADPKEIGVYELSLLQNIYENRFSENEQGQISGTFTQLKRMVLHPYENNEEYNDLAYQYNILRQIGMENRGSVINKDEDGYVVIKPLADRYNEQLKYAKAKKDGARKQAYAYRQ
;
A
#
# COMPACT_ATOMS: atom_id res chain seq x y z
N MET A 1 14.17 21.20 -10.37
CA MET A 1 13.67 21.23 -8.98
C MET A 1 12.16 21.27 -9.04
N TYR A 2 11.53 20.38 -8.27
CA TYR A 2 10.15 20.32 -7.77
C TYR A 2 9.69 18.87 -7.83
N ASN A 3 10.21 18.07 -6.89
CA ASN A 3 9.47 16.91 -6.40
C ASN A 3 8.86 17.36 -5.08
N THR A 4 7.75 18.10 -5.15
CA THR A 4 6.87 18.23 -3.99
C THR A 4 6.20 16.87 -3.83
N ASN A 5 6.91 15.96 -3.17
CA ASN A 5 6.24 14.99 -2.32
C ASN A 5 5.40 15.83 -1.38
N ALA A 6 4.12 16.05 -1.72
CA ALA A 6 3.15 16.49 -0.76
C ALA A 6 3.20 15.42 0.33
N ALA A 7 3.90 15.73 1.42
CA ALA A 7 3.97 14.86 2.57
C ALA A 7 2.52 14.63 2.98
N LYS A 8 1.99 13.44 2.73
CA LYS A 8 0.67 13.04 3.23
C LYS A 8 0.71 13.28 4.73
N THR A 9 -0.01 14.32 5.15
CA THR A 9 -0.24 14.64 6.56
C THR A 9 -1.25 13.63 7.09
N GLY A 10 -0.77 12.42 7.36
CA GLY A 10 -1.55 11.29 7.85
C GLY A 10 -0.60 10.23 8.42
N SER A 11 -1.09 9.46 9.38
CA SER A 11 -0.32 8.34 9.93
C SER A 11 -0.24 7.25 8.87
N ALA A 12 0.89 6.54 8.74
CA ALA A 12 1.00 5.38 7.85
C ALA A 12 -0.14 4.37 8.08
N TYR A 13 -0.67 4.31 9.31
CA TYR A 13 -1.75 3.41 9.70
C TYR A 13 -3.16 3.86 9.29
N ASP A 14 -3.31 5.04 8.66
CA ASP A 14 -4.61 5.51 8.17
C ASP A 14 -5.20 4.59 7.08
N VAL A 15 -4.34 3.83 6.37
CA VAL A 15 -4.74 2.74 5.47
C VAL A 15 -5.61 1.68 6.16
N LEU A 16 -5.43 1.49 7.47
CA LEU A 16 -6.24 0.60 8.30
C LEU A 16 -7.40 1.38 8.93
N PHE A 17 -7.12 2.51 9.60
CA PHE A 17 -8.11 3.21 10.41
C PHE A 17 -9.22 3.92 9.62
N ASN A 18 -9.05 4.14 8.32
CA ASN A 18 -10.12 4.65 7.47
C ASN A 18 -11.00 3.54 6.88
N ASP A 19 -10.61 2.27 7.05
CA ASP A 19 -11.35 1.12 6.55
C ASP A 19 -12.45 0.69 7.52
N ARG A 20 -13.68 0.60 7.01
CA ARG A 20 -14.83 0.18 7.82
C ARG A 20 -14.69 -1.25 8.35
N LYS A 21 -14.25 -2.20 7.51
CA LYS A 21 -14.09 -3.59 7.94
C LYS A 21 -13.02 -3.71 9.04
N TYR A 22 -11.99 -2.87 8.97
CA TYR A 22 -10.98 -2.82 10.02
C TYR A 22 -11.56 -2.32 11.36
N LYS A 23 -12.38 -1.27 11.32
CA LYS A 23 -13.09 -0.78 12.52
C LYS A 23 -14.00 -1.84 13.11
N ASP A 24 -14.78 -2.54 12.28
CA ASP A 24 -15.65 -3.63 12.73
C ASP A 24 -14.84 -4.76 13.43
N LEU A 25 -13.60 -5.04 12.97
CA LEU A 25 -12.70 -5.98 13.63
C LEU A 25 -12.16 -5.46 14.97
N LEU A 26 -11.93 -4.16 15.11
CA LEU A 26 -11.54 -3.55 16.39
C LEU A 26 -12.69 -3.62 17.39
N ASP A 27 -13.91 -3.30 16.98
CA ASP A 27 -15.11 -3.40 17.84
C ASP A 27 -15.27 -4.85 18.36
N LYS A 28 -15.02 -5.85 17.51
CA LYS A 28 -15.03 -7.27 17.91
C LYS A 28 -13.96 -7.61 18.96
N VAL A 29 -12.79 -6.97 18.90
CA VAL A 29 -11.74 -7.12 19.93
C VAL A 29 -12.22 -6.51 21.25
N ASP A 30 -12.83 -5.33 21.21
CA ASP A 30 -13.33 -4.65 22.40
C ASP A 30 -14.45 -5.46 23.07
N GLU A 31 -15.40 -5.98 22.31
CA GLU A 31 -16.45 -6.90 22.80
C GLU A 31 -15.86 -8.15 23.45
N PHE A 32 -14.85 -8.76 22.82
CA PHE A 32 -14.15 -9.94 23.35
C PHE A 32 -13.45 -9.65 24.70
N LEU A 33 -12.77 -8.50 24.81
CA LEU A 33 -12.08 -8.10 26.04
C LEU A 33 -13.07 -7.70 27.14
N GLU A 34 -14.21 -7.08 26.79
CA GLU A 34 -15.28 -6.77 27.73
C GLU A 34 -15.95 -8.05 28.27
N GLU A 35 -16.27 -9.01 27.41
CA GLU A 35 -16.82 -10.30 27.84
C GLU A 35 -15.89 -11.02 28.82
N THR A 36 -14.58 -11.04 28.50
CA THR A 36 -13.54 -11.59 29.37
C THR A 36 -13.55 -10.93 30.75
N PHE A 37 -13.63 -9.60 30.79
CA PHE A 37 -13.70 -8.84 32.03
C PHE A 37 -14.95 -9.16 32.83
N ILE A 38 -16.12 -9.20 32.19
CA ILE A 38 -17.40 -9.50 32.84
C ILE A 38 -17.41 -10.90 33.43
N MET A 39 -16.92 -11.90 32.71
CA MET A 39 -16.79 -13.27 33.24
C MET A 39 -15.95 -13.29 34.51
N TYR A 40 -14.81 -12.59 34.52
CA TYR A 40 -13.98 -12.51 35.70
C TYR A 40 -14.70 -11.83 36.89
N GLN A 41 -15.39 -10.70 36.65
CA GLN A 41 -16.14 -9.99 37.68
C GLN A 41 -17.24 -10.87 38.28
N ARG A 42 -17.97 -11.62 37.44
CA ARG A 42 -19.00 -12.58 37.85
C ARG A 42 -18.48 -13.80 38.63
N GLY A 43 -17.16 -13.95 38.73
CA GLY A 43 -16.53 -14.98 39.57
C GLY A 43 -16.38 -16.34 38.90
N TYR A 44 -16.41 -16.38 37.56
CA TYR A 44 -15.99 -17.57 36.83
C TYR A 44 -14.54 -17.92 37.19
N ARG A 45 -14.26 -19.23 37.28
CA ARG A 45 -12.89 -19.71 37.46
C ARG A 45 -12.06 -19.44 36.21
N LEU A 46 -10.76 -19.21 36.39
CA LEU A 46 -9.86 -18.84 35.30
C LEU A 46 -9.79 -19.89 34.18
N ASP A 47 -9.80 -21.18 34.54
CA ASP A 47 -9.82 -22.30 33.59
C ASP A 47 -11.09 -22.29 32.72
N ALA A 48 -12.24 -22.01 33.31
CA ALA A 48 -13.51 -21.89 32.58
C ALA A 48 -13.57 -20.65 31.67
N ILE A 49 -12.86 -19.56 32.03
CA ILE A 49 -12.71 -18.38 31.15
C ILE A 49 -11.80 -18.75 29.98
N ASP A 50 -10.65 -19.34 30.27
CA ASP A 50 -9.67 -19.77 29.27
C ASP A 50 -10.25 -20.74 28.24
N GLU A 51 -11.02 -21.75 28.67
CA GLU A 51 -11.69 -22.70 27.77
C GLU A 51 -12.61 -22.00 26.76
N LYS A 52 -13.24 -20.89 27.16
CA LYS A 52 -14.17 -20.13 26.30
C LYS A 52 -13.46 -19.08 25.45
N GLN A 53 -12.45 -18.41 26.00
CA GLN A 53 -11.86 -17.21 25.38
C GLN A 53 -10.62 -17.52 24.54
N LYS A 54 -9.79 -18.51 24.90
CA LYS A 54 -8.59 -18.84 24.11
C LYS A 54 -8.90 -19.24 22.66
N PRO A 55 -9.95 -20.03 22.36
CA PRO A 55 -10.32 -20.30 20.96
C PRO A 55 -10.71 -19.03 20.18
N LYS A 56 -11.35 -18.06 20.84
CA LYS A 56 -11.74 -16.79 20.22
C LYS A 56 -10.53 -15.91 19.89
N VAL A 57 -9.47 -15.95 20.70
CA VAL A 57 -8.20 -15.27 20.38
C VAL A 57 -7.70 -15.70 19.01
N THR A 58 -7.53 -17.01 18.81
CA THR A 58 -7.05 -17.56 17.53
C THR A 58 -8.01 -17.22 16.39
N GLN A 59 -9.32 -17.30 16.62
CA GLN A 59 -10.32 -16.97 15.61
C GLN A 59 -10.19 -15.51 15.16
N ILE A 60 -10.17 -14.56 16.10
CA ILE A 60 -10.09 -13.13 15.79
C ILE A 60 -8.73 -12.80 15.14
N GLU A 61 -7.62 -13.36 15.63
CA GLU A 61 -6.30 -13.16 14.98
C GLU A 61 -6.30 -13.63 13.52
N ASN A 62 -6.96 -14.75 13.22
CA ASN A 62 -7.11 -15.23 11.85
C ASN A 62 -7.99 -14.31 10.99
N GLU A 63 -9.01 -13.67 11.57
CA GLU A 63 -9.81 -12.67 10.87
C GLU A 63 -8.99 -11.41 10.52
N PHE A 64 -8.11 -10.95 11.42
CA PHE A 64 -7.15 -9.87 11.11
C PHE A 64 -6.18 -10.26 10.00
N LYS A 65 -5.64 -11.49 10.03
CA LYS A 65 -4.78 -12.01 8.94
C LYS A 65 -5.52 -12.03 7.61
N GLN A 66 -6.74 -12.56 7.61
CA GLN A 66 -7.57 -12.67 6.41
C GLN A 66 -7.88 -11.28 5.84
N PHE A 67 -8.29 -10.33 6.68
CA PHE A 67 -8.53 -8.95 6.27
C PHE A 67 -7.29 -8.34 5.61
N ALA A 68 -6.12 -8.47 6.22
CA ALA A 68 -4.88 -7.93 5.68
C ALA A 68 -4.52 -8.58 4.33
N SER A 69 -4.61 -9.91 4.23
CA SER A 69 -4.36 -10.65 2.99
C SER A 69 -5.31 -10.23 1.86
N ASP A 70 -6.61 -10.12 2.15
CA ASP A 70 -7.61 -9.71 1.16
C ASP A 70 -7.38 -8.27 0.71
N LYS A 71 -7.05 -7.37 1.64
CA LYS A 71 -6.77 -5.98 1.31
C LYS A 71 -5.53 -5.83 0.43
N ILE A 72 -4.45 -6.54 0.77
CA ILE A 72 -3.21 -6.56 -0.02
C ILE A 72 -3.50 -7.09 -1.43
N LYS A 73 -4.20 -8.21 -1.54
CA LYS A 73 -4.56 -8.82 -2.83
C LYS A 73 -5.43 -7.90 -3.70
N ASN A 74 -6.39 -7.19 -3.10
CA ASN A 74 -7.23 -6.24 -3.82
C ASN A 74 -6.42 -5.07 -4.37
N ILE A 75 -5.46 -4.56 -3.57
CA ILE A 75 -4.55 -3.49 -4.02
C ILE A 75 -3.65 -4.01 -5.15
N GLU A 76 -3.04 -5.18 -4.99
CA GLU A 76 -2.21 -5.81 -6.05
C GLU A 76 -2.99 -5.96 -7.36
N SER A 77 -4.22 -6.48 -7.29
CA SER A 77 -5.07 -6.66 -8.47
C SER A 77 -5.36 -5.33 -9.17
N ARG A 78 -5.65 -4.27 -8.40
CA ARG A 78 -5.92 -2.94 -8.96
C ARG A 78 -4.68 -2.29 -9.55
N LEU A 79 -3.51 -2.47 -8.94
CA LEU A 79 -2.24 -2.02 -9.51
C LEU A 79 -1.99 -2.70 -10.87
N GLU A 80 -2.16 -4.03 -10.96
CA GLU A 80 -2.03 -4.76 -12.23
C GLU A 80 -3.03 -4.30 -13.31
N GLU A 81 -4.26 -3.95 -12.91
CA GLU A 81 -5.25 -3.38 -13.83
C GLU A 81 -4.80 -2.03 -14.38
N ILE A 82 -4.36 -1.10 -13.52
CA ILE A 82 -3.88 0.22 -13.95
C ILE A 82 -2.67 0.07 -14.87
N GLU A 83 -1.75 -0.84 -14.57
CA GLU A 83 -0.60 -1.13 -15.44
C GLU A 83 -1.06 -1.61 -16.82
N LYS A 84 -2.00 -2.55 -16.90
CA LYS A 84 -2.56 -3.04 -18.17
C LYS A 84 -3.28 -1.95 -18.94
N GLU A 85 -4.14 -1.17 -18.27
CA GLU A 85 -4.87 -0.05 -18.86
C GLU A 85 -3.91 1.00 -19.44
N SER A 86 -2.78 1.23 -18.77
CA SER A 86 -1.80 2.25 -19.18
C SER A 86 -0.82 1.77 -20.25
N THR A 87 -0.66 0.45 -20.46
CA THR A 87 0.35 -0.13 -21.36
C THR A 87 -0.24 -0.83 -22.59
N THR A 88 -1.55 -1.03 -22.64
CA THR A 88 -2.19 -1.70 -23.78
C THR A 88 -2.28 -0.74 -24.98
N GLU A 89 -1.44 -0.97 -26.00
CA GLU A 89 -1.58 -0.29 -27.30
C GLU A 89 -2.80 -0.84 -28.07
N ASN A 90 -3.73 0.04 -28.46
CA ASN A 90 -4.88 -0.34 -29.27
C ASN A 90 -4.50 -0.43 -30.76
N ILE A 91 -4.01 -1.60 -31.19
CA ILE A 91 -3.68 -1.86 -32.60
C ILE A 91 -4.90 -2.44 -33.31
N SER A 92 -5.87 -1.57 -33.63
CA SER A 92 -7.10 -1.95 -34.34
C SER A 92 -6.86 -2.35 -35.80
N ASN A 93 -5.76 -1.88 -36.43
CA ASN A 93 -5.36 -2.23 -37.79
C ASN A 93 -3.84 -2.50 -37.91
N PRO A 94 -3.42 -3.77 -37.87
CA PRO A 94 -2.00 -4.13 -37.92
C PRO A 94 -1.27 -3.70 -39.20
N GLN A 95 -1.97 -3.64 -40.35
CA GLN A 95 -1.35 -3.27 -41.62
C GLN A 95 -1.02 -1.77 -41.68
N ALA A 96 -1.95 -0.92 -41.22
CA ALA A 96 -1.73 0.50 -41.11
C ALA A 96 -0.57 0.80 -40.13
N GLU A 97 -0.51 0.07 -39.02
CA GLU A 97 0.56 0.23 -38.04
C GLU A 97 1.95 -0.13 -38.60
N LEU A 98 2.06 -1.20 -39.39
CA LEU A 98 3.31 -1.53 -40.08
C LEU A 98 3.79 -0.40 -41.01
N ILE A 99 2.87 0.20 -41.78
CA ILE A 99 3.18 1.33 -42.66
C ILE A 99 3.61 2.55 -41.83
N ASN A 100 2.92 2.84 -40.73
CA ASN A 100 3.27 3.94 -39.83
C ASN A 100 4.69 3.76 -39.26
N ARG A 101 5.05 2.55 -38.82
CA ARG A 101 6.40 2.24 -38.31
C ARG A 101 7.48 2.41 -39.38
N GLN A 102 7.21 1.97 -40.62
CA GLN A 102 8.13 2.16 -41.73
C GLN A 102 8.33 3.64 -42.06
N ASN A 103 7.24 4.41 -42.13
CA ASN A 103 7.27 5.85 -42.39
C ASN A 103 8.01 6.60 -41.28
N LEU A 104 7.79 6.24 -40.02
CA LEU A 104 8.48 6.82 -38.86
C LEU A 104 9.99 6.58 -38.94
N LYS A 105 10.40 5.34 -39.21
CA LYS A 105 11.82 5.00 -39.37
C LYS A 105 12.48 5.79 -40.50
N ALA A 106 11.79 5.93 -41.65
CA ALA A 106 12.27 6.74 -42.76
C ALA A 106 12.39 8.22 -42.36
N ARG A 107 11.37 8.79 -41.70
CA ARG A 107 11.38 10.17 -41.19
C ARG A 107 12.60 10.45 -40.32
N PHE A 108 12.89 9.60 -39.34
CA PHE A 108 14.05 9.76 -38.47
C PHE A 108 15.40 9.57 -39.18
N SER A 109 15.44 8.81 -40.28
CA SER A 109 16.66 8.71 -41.09
C SER A 109 16.99 9.99 -41.87
N PHE A 110 15.99 10.82 -42.15
CA PHE A 110 16.17 12.11 -42.84
C PHE A 110 16.50 13.26 -41.89
N TYR A 111 16.07 13.19 -40.63
CA TYR A 111 16.37 14.22 -39.64
C TYR A 111 17.85 14.28 -39.33
N ASP A 112 18.39 15.48 -39.16
CA ASP A 112 19.72 15.70 -38.61
C ASP A 112 19.73 15.51 -37.07
N ASN A 113 20.92 15.55 -36.45
CA ASN A 113 21.04 15.33 -35.01
C ASN A 113 20.34 16.43 -34.19
N SER A 114 20.36 17.67 -34.69
CA SER A 114 19.74 18.81 -34.00
C SER A 114 18.22 18.72 -34.01
N GLU A 115 17.62 18.28 -35.12
CA GLU A 115 16.19 18.02 -35.25
C GLU A 115 15.74 16.89 -34.32
N ILE A 116 16.52 15.81 -34.20
CA ILE A 116 16.19 14.72 -33.25
C ILE A 116 16.33 15.18 -31.79
N ILE A 117 17.34 15.99 -31.48
CA ILE A 117 17.52 16.57 -30.14
C ILE A 117 16.31 17.45 -29.78
N GLU A 118 15.86 18.30 -30.71
CA GLU A 118 14.67 19.13 -30.51
C GLU A 118 13.41 18.28 -30.38
N TYR A 119 13.28 17.23 -31.19
CA TYR A 119 12.18 16.27 -31.09
C TYR A 119 12.08 15.65 -29.69
N VAL A 120 13.18 15.13 -29.15
CA VAL A 120 13.23 14.54 -27.80
C VAL A 120 12.90 15.57 -26.71
N ARG A 121 13.31 16.84 -26.88
CA ARG A 121 13.04 17.90 -25.90
C ARG A 121 11.57 18.29 -25.82
N ASN A 122 10.88 18.23 -26.95
CA ASN A 122 9.49 18.69 -27.08
C ASN A 122 8.47 17.54 -27.14
N ALA A 123 8.95 16.30 -27.06
CA ALA A 123 8.16 15.09 -27.06
C ALA A 123 7.09 15.08 -25.95
N ASP A 124 5.84 14.78 -26.31
CA ASP A 124 4.82 14.36 -25.35
C ASP A 124 4.92 12.84 -25.14
N PRO A 125 5.27 12.36 -23.93
CA PRO A 125 5.37 10.93 -23.66
C PRO A 125 4.08 10.14 -23.89
N LYS A 126 2.90 10.80 -23.90
CA LYS A 126 1.61 10.14 -24.16
C LYS A 126 1.40 9.81 -25.63
N GLU A 127 2.09 10.53 -26.52
CA GLU A 127 1.99 10.36 -27.98
C GLU A 127 3.10 9.46 -28.53
N ILE A 128 4.09 9.10 -27.70
CA ILE A 128 5.22 8.26 -28.10
C ILE A 128 4.98 6.81 -27.70
N GLY A 129 4.90 5.94 -28.69
CA GLY A 129 4.83 4.49 -28.49
C GLY A 129 6.20 3.85 -28.21
N VAL A 130 6.18 2.60 -27.77
CA VAL A 130 7.40 1.84 -27.42
C VAL A 130 8.32 1.66 -28.64
N TYR A 131 7.74 1.44 -29.82
CA TYR A 131 8.52 1.31 -31.05
C TYR A 131 9.27 2.60 -31.38
N GLU A 132 8.62 3.75 -31.27
CA GLU A 132 9.24 5.04 -31.53
C GLU A 132 10.39 5.33 -30.56
N LEU A 133 10.16 5.08 -29.27
CA LEU A 133 11.19 5.17 -28.24
C LEU A 133 12.41 4.28 -28.59
N SER A 134 12.18 3.07 -29.11
CA SER A 134 13.28 2.16 -29.49
C SER A 134 14.14 2.73 -30.64
N LEU A 135 13.53 3.44 -31.58
CA LEU A 135 14.26 4.12 -32.66
C LEU A 135 15.09 5.28 -32.10
N LEU A 136 14.50 6.09 -31.21
CA LEU A 136 15.20 7.18 -30.55
C LEU A 136 16.37 6.68 -29.70
N GLN A 137 16.21 5.55 -29.00
CA GLN A 137 17.30 4.91 -28.23
C GLN A 137 18.44 4.48 -29.16
N ASN A 138 18.12 3.87 -30.31
CA ASN A 138 19.13 3.48 -31.28
C ASN A 138 19.93 4.69 -31.82
N ILE A 139 19.24 5.79 -32.12
CA ILE A 139 19.86 7.04 -32.57
C ILE A 139 20.75 7.63 -31.46
N TYR A 140 20.22 7.69 -30.23
CA TYR A 140 20.96 8.18 -29.06
C TYR A 140 22.26 7.40 -28.85
N GLU A 141 22.21 6.07 -28.94
CA GLU A 141 23.38 5.20 -28.67
C GLU A 141 24.39 5.15 -29.83
N ASN A 142 23.93 5.13 -31.08
CA ASN A 142 24.78 4.77 -32.22
C ASN A 142 25.08 5.92 -33.18
N ARG A 143 24.32 7.02 -33.13
CA ARG A 143 24.47 8.15 -34.05
C ARG A 143 24.97 9.40 -33.35
N PHE A 144 24.53 9.66 -32.11
CA PHE A 144 24.96 10.83 -31.37
C PHE A 144 26.38 10.67 -30.83
N SER A 145 27.12 11.78 -30.85
CA SER A 145 28.37 11.93 -30.11
C SER A 145 28.11 12.03 -28.61
N GLU A 146 29.15 11.81 -27.79
CA GLU A 146 29.05 11.92 -26.33
C GLU A 146 28.53 13.29 -25.86
N ASN A 147 28.91 14.37 -26.56
CA ASN A 147 28.45 15.71 -26.23
C ASN A 147 26.94 15.86 -26.49
N GLU A 148 26.46 15.36 -27.63
CA GLU A 148 25.03 15.39 -27.98
C GLU A 148 24.20 14.50 -27.02
N GLN A 149 24.72 13.33 -26.65
CA GLN A 149 24.12 12.49 -25.61
C GLN A 149 24.02 13.26 -24.29
N GLY A 150 25.10 13.91 -23.86
CA GLY A 150 25.15 14.72 -22.64
C GLY A 150 24.11 15.85 -22.63
N GLN A 151 23.82 16.46 -23.78
CA GLN A 151 22.85 17.56 -23.90
C GLN A 151 21.39 17.16 -23.65
N ILE A 152 21.04 15.89 -23.84
CA ILE A 152 19.65 15.41 -23.68
C ILE A 152 19.50 14.23 -22.73
N SER A 153 20.57 13.71 -22.14
CA SER A 153 20.56 12.51 -21.29
C SER A 153 19.47 12.53 -20.22
N GLY A 154 19.31 13.65 -19.51
CA GLY A 154 18.26 13.81 -18.50
C GLY A 154 16.84 13.74 -19.08
N THR A 155 16.58 14.51 -20.14
CA THR A 155 15.27 14.53 -20.81
C THR A 155 14.94 13.19 -21.46
N PHE A 156 15.91 12.55 -22.11
CA PHE A 156 15.73 11.25 -22.75
C PHE A 156 15.47 10.14 -21.72
N THR A 157 16.16 10.17 -20.57
CA THR A 157 15.89 9.25 -19.45
C THR A 157 14.47 9.44 -18.92
N GLN A 158 14.02 10.69 -18.76
CA GLN A 158 12.66 10.99 -18.33
C GLN A 158 11.62 10.50 -19.34
N LEU A 159 11.83 10.78 -20.63
CA LEU A 159 10.96 10.30 -21.71
C LEU A 159 10.85 8.77 -21.69
N LYS A 160 11.99 8.06 -21.62
CA LYS A 160 12.04 6.61 -21.54
C LYS A 160 11.24 6.07 -20.36
N ARG A 161 11.40 6.67 -19.18
CA ARG A 161 10.64 6.27 -17.98
C ARG A 161 9.13 6.46 -18.18
N MET A 162 8.72 7.61 -18.70
CA MET A 162 7.30 7.94 -18.88
C MET A 162 6.61 7.08 -19.95
N VAL A 163 7.33 6.69 -21.01
CA VAL A 163 6.79 5.82 -22.08
C VAL A 163 6.76 4.35 -21.63
N LEU A 164 7.78 3.87 -20.92
CA LEU A 164 7.86 2.47 -20.50
C LEU A 164 7.02 2.18 -19.24
N HIS A 165 6.85 3.17 -18.37
CA HIS A 165 6.11 3.06 -17.11
C HIS A 165 5.07 4.18 -16.99
N PRO A 166 4.11 4.28 -17.93
CA PRO A 166 3.14 5.39 -17.97
C PRO A 166 2.24 5.43 -16.71
N TYR A 167 2.02 4.27 -16.08
CA TYR A 167 1.26 4.13 -14.84
C TYR A 167 1.92 4.84 -13.64
N GLU A 168 3.24 5.11 -13.65
CA GLU A 168 3.89 5.82 -12.54
C GLU A 168 3.44 7.28 -12.40
N ASN A 169 2.82 7.85 -13.43
CA ASN A 169 2.21 9.18 -13.37
C ASN A 169 0.74 9.14 -12.90
N ASN A 170 0.17 7.95 -12.66
CA ASN A 170 -1.20 7.80 -12.18
C ASN A 170 -1.25 8.02 -10.66
N GLU A 171 -2.07 8.97 -10.21
CA GLU A 171 -2.21 9.31 -8.78
C GLU A 171 -2.77 8.13 -7.96
N GLU A 172 -3.74 7.39 -8.51
CA GLU A 172 -4.32 6.19 -7.90
C GLU A 172 -3.24 5.10 -7.73
N TYR A 173 -2.46 4.84 -8.79
CA TYR A 173 -1.35 3.88 -8.73
C TYR A 173 -0.36 4.22 -7.61
N ASN A 174 0.07 5.48 -7.53
CA ASN A 174 1.02 5.92 -6.51
C ASN A 174 0.45 5.82 -5.09
N ASP A 175 -0.83 6.15 -4.90
CA ASP A 175 -1.52 5.99 -3.63
C ASP A 175 -1.61 4.51 -3.21
N LEU A 176 -2.05 3.65 -4.12
CA LEU A 176 -2.18 2.21 -3.91
C LEU A 176 -0.81 1.55 -3.63
N ALA A 177 0.23 1.90 -4.39
CA ALA A 177 1.59 1.40 -4.17
C ALA A 177 2.14 1.80 -2.79
N TYR A 178 1.85 3.03 -2.36
CA TYR A 178 2.18 3.48 -1.00
C TYR A 178 1.44 2.67 0.07
N GLN A 179 0.13 2.49 -0.07
CA GLN A 179 -0.69 1.70 0.84
C GLN A 179 -0.24 0.23 0.92
N TYR A 180 0.05 -0.38 -0.24
CA TYR A 180 0.59 -1.74 -0.34
C TYR A 180 1.87 -1.89 0.48
N ASN A 181 2.84 -1.00 0.26
CA ASN A 181 4.11 -1.05 0.97
C ASN A 181 3.95 -0.95 2.48
N ILE A 182 3.06 -0.09 2.97
CA ILE A 182 2.75 0.00 4.40
C ILE A 182 2.16 -1.30 4.93
N LEU A 183 1.15 -1.86 4.25
CA LEU A 183 0.48 -3.08 4.71
C LEU A 183 1.45 -4.27 4.78
N ARG A 184 2.34 -4.39 3.78
CA ARG A 184 3.43 -5.38 3.77
C ARG A 184 4.41 -5.17 4.92
N GLN A 185 4.81 -3.92 5.19
CA GLN A 185 5.71 -3.58 6.29
C GLN A 185 5.10 -3.89 7.67
N ILE A 186 3.81 -3.64 7.83
CA ILE A 186 3.07 -3.96 9.06
C ILE A 186 3.05 -5.48 9.30
N GLY A 187 2.93 -6.29 8.24
CA GLY A 187 2.99 -7.75 8.33
C GLY A 187 1.81 -8.40 9.04
N MET A 188 0.65 -7.74 9.07
CA MET A 188 -0.58 -8.23 9.73
C MET A 188 -1.09 -9.54 9.10
N GLU A 189 -0.93 -9.72 7.78
CA GLU A 189 -1.26 -10.96 7.05
C GLU A 189 -0.60 -12.21 7.69
N ASN A 190 0.58 -12.04 8.29
CA ASN A 190 1.37 -13.13 8.87
C ASN A 190 1.10 -13.28 10.37
N ARG A 191 0.98 -12.15 11.08
CA ARG A 191 0.95 -12.13 12.54
C ARG A 191 -0.45 -12.02 13.14
N GLY A 192 -1.42 -11.46 12.43
CA GLY A 192 -2.76 -11.17 12.95
C GLY A 192 -2.78 -10.17 14.11
N SER A 193 -1.70 -9.40 14.28
CA SER A 193 -1.57 -8.46 15.40
C SER A 193 -2.59 -7.33 15.28
N VAL A 194 -3.22 -7.01 16.41
CA VAL A 194 -4.21 -5.93 16.49
C VAL A 194 -3.48 -4.61 16.63
N ILE A 195 -3.84 -3.65 15.76
CA ILE A 195 -3.26 -2.31 15.72
C ILE A 195 -4.36 -1.32 16.07
N ASN A 196 -4.21 -0.62 17.18
CA ASN A 196 -5.16 0.39 17.62
C ASN A 196 -4.43 1.70 17.98
N LYS A 197 -5.21 2.74 18.26
CA LYS A 197 -4.70 3.96 18.89
C LYS A 197 -4.96 3.86 20.39
N ASP A 198 -3.99 4.29 21.20
CA ASP A 198 -4.20 4.47 22.64
C ASP A 198 -4.98 5.78 22.93
N GLU A 199 -5.20 6.07 24.21
CA GLU A 199 -5.95 7.25 24.67
C GLU A 199 -5.30 8.58 24.24
N ASP A 200 -3.99 8.60 24.02
CA ASP A 200 -3.22 9.76 23.55
C ASP A 200 -3.10 9.79 22.00
N GLY A 201 -3.67 8.81 21.32
CA GLY A 201 -3.68 8.71 19.85
C GLY A 201 -2.45 8.03 19.25
N TYR A 202 -1.54 7.49 20.05
CA TYR A 202 -0.36 6.75 19.57
C TYR A 202 -0.73 5.34 19.11
N VAL A 203 -0.02 4.87 18.09
CA VAL A 203 -0.28 3.55 17.51
C VAL A 203 0.35 2.46 18.38
N VAL A 204 -0.48 1.50 18.79
CA VAL A 204 -0.09 0.34 19.58
C VAL A 204 -0.34 -0.94 18.79
N ILE A 205 0.73 -1.71 18.60
CA ILE A 205 0.70 -3.01 17.92
C ILE A 205 0.93 -4.10 18.94
N LYS A 206 -0.08 -4.95 19.17
CA LYS A 206 0.03 -6.09 20.09
C LYS A 206 -0.73 -7.31 19.58
N PRO A 207 -0.20 -8.52 19.77
CA PRO A 207 -0.97 -9.76 19.64
C PRO A 207 -2.24 -9.73 20.50
N LEU A 208 -3.29 -10.40 20.05
CA LEU A 208 -4.55 -10.44 20.81
C LEU A 208 -4.39 -11.28 22.09
N ALA A 209 -3.52 -12.30 22.05
CA ALA A 209 -3.15 -13.06 23.25
C ALA A 209 -2.58 -12.18 24.38
N ASP A 210 -1.76 -11.18 24.04
CA ASP A 210 -1.20 -10.26 25.04
C ASP A 210 -2.27 -9.34 25.61
N ARG A 211 -3.16 -8.81 24.76
CA ARG A 211 -4.31 -8.00 25.19
C ARG A 211 -5.24 -8.77 26.10
N TYR A 212 -5.52 -10.03 25.78
CA TYR A 212 -6.29 -10.94 26.64
C TYR A 212 -5.65 -11.12 28.02
N ASN A 213 -4.34 -11.39 28.06
CA ASN A 213 -3.60 -11.56 29.31
C ASN A 213 -3.57 -10.26 30.15
N GLU A 214 -3.41 -9.11 29.50
CA GLU A 214 -3.48 -7.78 30.13
C GLU A 214 -4.87 -7.54 30.74
N GLN A 215 -5.93 -7.88 30.01
CA GLN A 215 -7.31 -7.73 30.46
C GLN A 215 -7.62 -8.60 31.68
N LEU A 216 -7.12 -9.83 31.73
CA LEU A 216 -7.25 -10.69 32.92
C LEU A 216 -6.54 -10.10 34.14
N LYS A 217 -5.32 -9.55 33.97
CA LYS A 217 -4.58 -8.88 35.04
C LYS A 217 -5.34 -7.65 35.54
N TYR A 218 -5.87 -6.84 34.63
CA TYR A 218 -6.69 -5.67 34.94
C TYR A 218 -7.96 -6.06 35.72
N ALA A 219 -8.69 -7.07 35.25
CA ALA A 219 -9.91 -7.55 35.90
C ALA A 219 -9.66 -8.03 37.35
N LYS A 220 -8.55 -8.74 37.56
CA LYS A 220 -8.11 -9.17 38.90
C LYS A 220 -7.82 -7.99 39.81
N ALA A 221 -6.99 -7.04 39.36
CA ALA A 221 -6.62 -5.87 40.15
C ALA A 221 -7.85 -5.05 40.57
N LYS A 222 -8.81 -4.84 39.66
CA LYS A 222 -10.04 -4.10 39.94
C LYS A 222 -10.92 -4.80 40.98
N LYS A 223 -11.05 -6.13 40.89
CA LYS A 223 -11.81 -6.94 41.87
C LYS A 223 -11.18 -6.93 43.25
N ASP A 224 -9.85 -7.05 43.33
CA ASP A 224 -9.11 -7.02 44.59
C ASP A 224 -9.11 -5.61 45.24
N GLY A 225 -9.03 -4.55 44.43
CA GLY A 225 -9.19 -3.17 44.88
C GLY A 225 -10.58 -2.90 45.47
N ALA A 226 -11.64 -3.32 44.78
CA ALA A 226 -13.02 -3.18 45.26
C ALA A 226 -13.24 -3.93 46.59
N ARG A 227 -12.66 -5.13 46.75
CA ARG A 227 -12.68 -5.86 48.02
C ARG A 227 -12.03 -5.06 49.13
N LYS A 228 -10.83 -4.54 48.93
CA LYS A 228 -10.10 -3.73 49.94
C LYS A 228 -10.90 -2.50 50.39
N GLN A 229 -11.54 -1.79 49.46
CA GLN A 229 -12.40 -0.65 49.79
C GLN A 229 -13.63 -1.10 50.61
N ALA A 230 -14.30 -2.18 50.22
CA ALA A 230 -15.46 -2.69 50.95
C ALA A 230 -15.13 -3.14 52.38
N TYR A 231 -13.91 -3.65 52.63
CA TYR A 231 -13.45 -3.96 53.98
C TYR A 231 -13.14 -2.70 54.81
N ALA A 232 -12.62 -1.65 54.19
CA ALA A 232 -12.33 -0.38 54.86
C ALA A 232 -13.61 0.36 55.31
N TYR A 233 -14.72 0.24 54.58
CA TYR A 233 -16.02 0.84 54.97
C TYR A 233 -16.82 0.06 56.02
N ARG A 234 -16.33 -1.12 56.43
CA ARG A 234 -16.98 -1.97 57.46
C ARG A 234 -16.28 -1.94 58.81
N GLN A 235 -15.20 -1.16 58.95
CA GLN A 235 -14.52 -0.85 60.21
C GLN A 235 -14.94 0.54 60.68
#